data_AF-A0A401P909-F1
#
_entry.id   AF-A0A401P909-F1
#
_cell.length_a   1.000
_cell.length_b   1.000
_cell.length_c   1.000
_cell.angle_alpha   90.00
_cell.angle_beta   90.00
_cell.angle_gamma   90.00
#
_symmetry.space_group_name_H-M   'P 1'
#
loop_
_entity.id
_entity.type
_entity.pdbx_description
1 polymer ?
#
loop_
_entity_poly.entity_id
_entity_poly.type
_entity_poly.pdbx_seq_one_letter_code
_entity_poly.pdbx_strand_id
1 'polypeptide(L)'
;MAALYNPSLKTLEDLTLDSGYGAGDSCRSLSLSSSRSNSQALQSTHRGNWWYLSGSMNSRNNSWDTVNTVLAEEPELTDIFFKCARLPELEEFPWTDEDIGKLLKRGRPGECGKPFSQEGVRRLSFLLRRVLLRVSREAQRLSVVHSKCTKFEIQSAIRLVLSWSLSESCISASVKALSLYNMSAGDRLRKSKSSRCCLTLSVGRFFRWMVDTRVSVRIHEYAAISLAACMESLLEEIGIRVAAGHGSEGVGLAMHDGRQELSMEMLEMCINNDAELWGILQPYEHLICGKNANGKERLTVKNLC
;
A
#
# COMPACT_ATOMS: atom_id res chain seq x y z
N MET A 1 -52.86 37.26 -30.89
CA MET A 1 -52.77 35.79 -30.80
C MET A 1 -52.18 35.44 -29.43
N ALA A 2 -52.87 34.57 -28.71
CA ALA A 2 -52.63 34.10 -27.33
C ALA A 2 -51.17 33.62 -27.09
N ALA A 3 -50.52 33.89 -25.95
CA ALA A 3 -50.61 33.15 -24.65
C ALA A 3 -50.08 31.69 -24.79
N LEU A 4 -49.27 31.03 -23.95
CA LEU A 4 -48.72 31.11 -22.58
C LEU A 4 -47.57 30.06 -22.48
N TYR A 5 -46.47 30.33 -21.76
CA TYR A 5 -46.06 29.70 -20.49
C TYR A 5 -45.81 28.15 -20.42
N ASN A 6 -44.52 27.77 -20.48
CA ASN A 6 -43.75 26.98 -19.47
C ASN A 6 -44.14 25.48 -19.14
N PRO A 7 -43.39 24.75 -18.28
CA PRO A 7 -42.57 23.57 -18.61
C PRO A 7 -43.08 22.23 -18.01
N SER A 8 -42.55 21.06 -18.41
CA SER A 8 -42.70 19.83 -17.62
C SER A 8 -41.64 18.74 -17.85
N LEU A 9 -41.32 18.13 -16.71
CA LEU A 9 -40.48 16.97 -16.38
C LEU A 9 -40.90 15.62 -17.02
N LYS A 10 -39.89 14.75 -17.22
CA LYS A 10 -39.82 13.28 -17.01
C LYS A 10 -40.76 12.33 -17.77
N THR A 11 -40.14 11.35 -18.46
CA THR A 11 -40.37 9.87 -18.33
C THR A 11 -39.31 9.11 -19.15
N LEU A 12 -38.30 8.51 -18.50
CA LEU A 12 -38.14 7.06 -18.38
C LEU A 12 -39.42 6.25 -18.66
N GLU A 13 -39.41 5.47 -19.74
CA GLU A 13 -39.78 4.04 -19.78
C GLU A 13 -40.03 3.60 -21.23
N ASP A 14 -39.45 2.45 -21.56
CA ASP A 14 -39.87 1.50 -22.58
C ASP A 14 -39.56 1.76 -24.06
N LEU A 15 -38.43 1.22 -24.51
CA LEU A 15 -38.35 0.54 -25.80
C LEU A 15 -37.50 -0.72 -25.61
N THR A 16 -38.18 -1.76 -25.15
CA THR A 16 -37.70 -3.13 -25.04
C THR A 16 -37.84 -3.89 -26.38
N LEU A 17 -36.79 -4.65 -26.70
CA LEU A 17 -36.75 -5.95 -27.39
C LEU A 17 -36.78 -6.10 -28.93
N ASP A 18 -35.64 -6.66 -29.38
CA ASP A 18 -35.47 -7.89 -30.18
C ASP A 18 -35.87 -7.96 -31.66
N SER A 19 -34.88 -8.27 -32.49
CA SER A 19 -34.98 -9.28 -33.54
C SER A 19 -33.60 -9.83 -33.90
N GLY A 20 -33.27 -11.00 -33.33
CA GLY A 20 -33.17 -12.22 -34.13
C GLY A 20 -31.89 -12.56 -34.92
N TYR A 21 -31.22 -13.59 -34.41
CA TYR A 21 -30.61 -14.74 -35.14
C TYR A 21 -29.31 -14.61 -35.97
N GLY A 22 -28.34 -15.43 -35.56
CA GLY A 22 -27.16 -15.84 -36.33
C GLY A 22 -26.22 -16.69 -35.47
N ALA A 23 -26.53 -17.97 -35.30
CA ALA A 23 -25.72 -18.93 -34.56
C ALA A 23 -24.57 -19.49 -35.42
N GLY A 24 -23.41 -19.67 -34.78
CA GLY A 24 -22.44 -20.76 -34.97
C GLY A 24 -21.72 -20.88 -36.31
N ASP A 25 -20.40 -20.65 -36.31
CA ASP A 25 -19.44 -21.74 -36.56
C ASP A 25 -17.96 -21.33 -36.40
N SER A 26 -17.23 -22.19 -35.68
CA SER A 26 -15.88 -22.70 -35.92
C SER A 26 -14.64 -21.79 -36.00
N CYS A 27 -13.80 -21.96 -34.97
CA CYS A 27 -12.34 -22.16 -35.01
C CYS A 27 -11.50 -21.50 -36.13
N ARG A 28 -10.68 -20.51 -35.74
CA ARG A 28 -9.26 -20.44 -36.16
C ARG A 28 -8.46 -19.53 -35.22
N SER A 29 -7.59 -20.15 -34.45
CA SER A 29 -6.51 -19.51 -33.70
C SER A 29 -5.54 -18.81 -34.64
N LEU A 30 -5.22 -17.55 -34.35
CA LEU A 30 -4.08 -16.85 -34.95
C LEU A 30 -3.17 -16.37 -33.82
N SER A 31 -2.18 -17.20 -33.51
CA SER A 31 -0.98 -16.82 -32.78
C SER A 31 -0.03 -16.13 -33.76
N LEU A 32 0.22 -14.84 -33.58
CA LEU A 32 1.31 -14.14 -34.26
C LEU A 32 2.49 -14.00 -33.29
N SER A 33 3.33 -15.02 -33.27
CA SER A 33 4.72 -14.92 -32.80
C SER A 33 5.60 -14.61 -34.01
N SER A 34 6.41 -13.56 -33.93
CA SER A 34 7.58 -13.39 -34.78
C SER A 34 8.73 -12.77 -33.98
N SER A 35 9.49 -13.66 -33.34
CA SER A 35 10.82 -13.36 -32.82
C SER A 35 11.83 -13.46 -33.97
N ARG A 36 12.58 -12.39 -34.23
CA ARG A 36 13.86 -12.46 -34.94
C ARG A 36 14.96 -12.10 -33.95
N SER A 37 15.59 -13.12 -33.39
CA SER A 37 16.84 -13.02 -32.65
C SER A 37 17.99 -12.80 -33.62
N ASN A 38 18.84 -11.81 -33.35
CA ASN A 38 20.20 -11.77 -33.86
C ASN A 38 21.10 -11.44 -32.67
N SER A 39 21.73 -12.48 -32.12
CA SER A 39 22.69 -12.39 -31.03
C SER A 39 24.10 -12.21 -31.60
N GLN A 40 24.76 -11.12 -31.25
CA GLN A 40 26.22 -11.10 -31.13
C GLN A 40 26.60 -10.65 -29.72
N ALA A 41 27.45 -11.46 -29.11
CA ALA A 41 27.88 -11.39 -27.73
C ALA A 41 28.92 -10.28 -27.53
N LEU A 42 28.81 -9.55 -26.43
CA LEU A 42 29.93 -8.90 -25.77
C LEU A 42 29.83 -9.23 -24.27
N GLN A 43 30.91 -9.84 -23.80
CA GLN A 43 31.07 -10.41 -22.48
C GLN A 43 31.16 -9.31 -21.42
N SER A 44 30.41 -9.44 -20.32
CA SER A 44 30.82 -8.86 -19.04
C SER A 44 30.50 -9.83 -17.90
N THR A 45 31.54 -10.08 -17.14
CA THR A 45 31.77 -11.04 -16.05
C THR A 45 30.76 -11.00 -14.88
N HIS A 46 30.41 -12.22 -14.41
CA HIS A 46 29.94 -12.61 -13.07
C HIS A 46 28.74 -11.87 -12.43
N ARG A 47 27.53 -12.39 -12.67
CA ARG A 47 26.49 -12.55 -11.63
C ARG A 47 25.71 -13.85 -11.90
N GLY A 48 25.62 -14.71 -10.88
CA GLY A 48 25.04 -16.04 -10.98
C GLY A 48 23.55 -16.02 -11.37
N ASN A 49 23.25 -16.66 -12.50
CA ASN A 49 21.90 -16.97 -12.98
C ASN A 49 21.22 -17.97 -12.04
N TRP A 50 20.05 -17.62 -11.49
CA TRP A 50 19.19 -18.54 -10.73
C TRP A 50 18.01 -19.09 -11.55
N TRP A 51 18.09 -19.03 -12.89
CA TRP A 51 17.06 -19.54 -13.79
C TRP A 51 17.55 -20.76 -14.58
N TYR A 52 17.96 -21.82 -13.89
CA TYR A 52 18.16 -23.15 -14.51
C TYR A 52 17.72 -24.29 -13.58
N LEU A 53 16.53 -24.19 -13.00
CA LEU A 53 15.75 -25.38 -12.65
C LEU A 53 14.74 -25.66 -13.77
N SER A 54 15.27 -25.90 -14.97
CA SER A 54 14.48 -26.50 -16.05
C SER A 54 14.36 -27.99 -15.73
N GLY A 55 13.33 -28.32 -14.95
CA GLY A 55 12.90 -29.70 -14.74
C GLY A 55 12.46 -30.28 -16.07
N SER A 56 13.14 -31.33 -16.50
CA SER A 56 12.83 -32.21 -17.62
C SER A 56 11.32 -32.37 -17.85
N MET A 57 10.83 -31.87 -18.99
CA MET A 57 9.43 -31.99 -19.42
C MET A 57 9.14 -33.41 -19.94
N ASN A 58 8.93 -34.38 -19.05
CA ASN A 58 8.36 -35.67 -19.46
C ASN A 58 7.62 -36.36 -18.29
N SER A 59 6.45 -35.84 -17.91
CA SER A 59 5.43 -36.65 -17.22
C SER A 59 4.05 -36.00 -17.40
N ARG A 60 3.22 -36.60 -18.26
CA ARG A 60 1.79 -36.32 -18.38
C ARG A 60 1.10 -36.89 -17.15
N ASN A 61 0.16 -36.12 -16.61
CA ASN A 61 -0.69 -36.41 -15.46
C ASN A 61 0.05 -36.50 -14.13
N ASN A 62 -0.14 -35.50 -13.25
CA ASN A 62 -0.45 -35.75 -11.85
C ASN A 62 -1.06 -34.51 -11.19
N SER A 63 -2.11 -34.79 -10.43
CA SER A 63 -2.98 -33.89 -9.67
C SER A 63 -2.21 -32.97 -8.73
N TRP A 64 -2.70 -31.73 -8.53
CA TRP A 64 -2.20 -30.77 -7.53
C TRP A 64 -2.59 -31.14 -6.09
N ASP A 65 -2.68 -32.44 -5.78
CA ASP A 65 -3.28 -32.94 -4.55
C ASP A 65 -2.27 -33.72 -3.71
N THR A 66 -1.13 -33.08 -3.42
CA THR A 66 -0.20 -33.59 -2.42
C THR A 66 0.18 -32.47 -1.46
N VAL A 67 -0.53 -32.46 -0.34
CA VAL A 67 -0.23 -31.71 0.86
C VAL A 67 1.09 -32.24 1.41
N ASN A 68 2.19 -31.52 1.18
CA ASN A 68 3.46 -31.86 1.82
C ASN A 68 3.45 -31.29 3.24
N THR A 69 2.96 -32.09 4.19
CA THR A 69 3.03 -31.84 5.63
C THR A 69 4.39 -32.28 6.16
N VAL A 70 5.45 -31.57 5.80
CA VAL A 70 6.73 -31.67 6.50
C VAL A 70 6.97 -30.32 7.16
N LEU A 71 6.87 -30.33 8.49
CA LEU A 71 7.39 -29.26 9.35
C LEU A 71 8.90 -29.23 9.10
N ALA A 72 9.34 -28.35 8.19
CA ALA A 72 10.74 -27.99 8.10
C ALA A 72 11.09 -27.31 9.42
N GLU A 73 12.03 -27.89 10.15
CA GLU A 73 12.53 -27.31 11.38
C GLU A 73 12.99 -25.86 11.13
N GLU A 74 12.75 -24.98 12.10
CA GLU A 74 13.02 -23.54 12.07
C GLU A 74 14.39 -23.04 11.52
N PRO A 75 15.52 -23.78 11.53
CA PRO A 75 16.77 -23.23 10.98
C PRO A 75 16.75 -22.94 9.47
N GLU A 76 16.05 -23.74 8.65
CA GLU A 76 16.09 -23.56 7.19
C GLU A 76 15.28 -22.36 6.70
N LEU A 77 14.21 -22.00 7.42
CA LEU A 77 13.40 -20.85 7.07
C LEU A 77 14.16 -19.54 7.28
N THR A 78 14.92 -19.46 8.37
CA THR A 78 15.78 -18.33 8.68
C THR A 78 16.84 -18.14 7.59
N ASP A 79 17.41 -19.24 7.07
CA ASP A 79 18.36 -19.25 5.95
C ASP A 79 17.77 -18.78 4.61
N ILE A 80 16.45 -18.93 4.38
CA ILE A 80 15.78 -18.42 3.19
C ILE A 80 15.71 -16.88 3.23
N PHE A 81 15.37 -16.30 4.39
CA PHE A 81 15.30 -14.84 4.55
C PHE A 81 16.66 -14.15 4.51
N PHE A 82 17.73 -14.82 4.97
CA PHE A 82 19.10 -14.29 4.86
C PHE A 82 19.57 -14.10 3.41
N LYS A 83 18.95 -14.81 2.45
CA LYS A 83 19.26 -14.72 1.02
C LYS A 83 18.34 -13.77 0.24
N CYS A 84 17.29 -13.24 0.88
CA CYS A 84 16.38 -12.29 0.23
C CYS A 84 17.03 -10.92 0.04
N ALA A 85 16.82 -10.33 -1.14
CA ALA A 85 17.22 -8.94 -1.38
C ALA A 85 16.52 -8.02 -0.37
N ARG A 86 17.27 -7.05 0.17
CA ARG A 86 16.79 -6.09 1.19
C ARG A 86 16.47 -4.75 0.56
N LEU A 87 15.43 -4.11 1.04
CA LEU A 87 15.13 -2.71 0.72
C LEU A 87 16.31 -1.83 1.16
N PRO A 88 16.77 -0.91 0.31
CA PRO A 88 17.68 0.15 0.71
C PRO A 88 17.08 0.95 1.86
N GLU A 89 17.94 1.38 2.77
CA GLU A 89 17.52 2.28 3.83
C GLU A 89 17.25 3.67 3.26
N LEU A 90 16.10 4.24 3.61
CA LEU A 90 15.71 5.56 3.17
C LEU A 90 16.23 6.58 4.18
N GLU A 91 17.26 7.33 3.79
CA GLU A 91 17.90 8.36 4.63
C GLU A 91 17.02 9.62 4.73
N GLU A 92 16.46 10.07 3.61
CA GLU A 92 15.60 11.25 3.55
C GLU A 92 14.12 10.86 3.46
N PHE A 93 13.27 11.43 4.32
CA PHE A 93 11.83 11.17 4.35
C PHE A 93 11.04 12.43 4.76
N PRO A 94 9.77 12.56 4.36
CA PRO A 94 9.03 13.83 4.42
C PRO A 94 8.30 14.13 5.75
N TRP A 95 8.72 13.54 6.88
CA TRP A 95 8.12 13.76 8.21
C TRP A 95 9.19 13.88 9.31
N THR A 96 8.80 14.45 10.46
CA THR A 96 9.59 14.41 11.70
C THR A 96 8.92 13.50 12.71
N ASP A 97 9.66 13.07 13.74
CA ASP A 97 9.10 12.27 14.83
C ASP A 97 7.99 13.03 15.60
N GLU A 98 8.05 14.37 15.62
CA GLU A 98 6.97 15.20 16.18
C GLU A 98 5.66 15.07 15.40
N ASP A 99 5.72 14.98 14.06
CA ASP A 99 4.54 14.81 13.23
C ASP A 99 3.88 13.45 13.52
N ILE A 100 4.69 12.40 13.63
CA ILE A 100 4.24 11.04 13.97
C ILE A 100 3.62 11.04 15.37
N GLY A 101 4.28 11.66 16.35
CA GLY A 101 3.76 11.77 17.72
C GLY A 101 2.44 12.56 17.81
N LYS A 102 2.23 13.58 16.97
CA LYS A 102 0.96 14.32 16.88
C LYS A 102 -0.16 13.45 16.30
N LEU A 103 0.14 12.65 15.28
CA LEU A 103 -0.83 11.75 14.66
C LEU A 103 -1.29 10.64 15.59
N LEU A 104 -0.36 10.02 16.31
CA LEU A 104 -0.69 8.94 17.22
C LEU A 104 -1.52 9.39 18.44
N LYS A 105 -1.48 10.69 18.77
CA LYS A 105 -2.36 11.29 19.79
C LYS A 105 -3.78 11.54 19.28
N ARG A 106 -3.98 11.62 17.97
CA ARG A 106 -5.24 11.97 17.31
C ARG A 106 -6.15 10.74 17.12
N GLY A 107 -6.20 9.84 18.10
CA GLY A 107 -6.97 8.59 18.05
C GLY A 107 -8.45 8.76 17.65
N ARG A 108 -9.20 7.65 17.54
CA ARG A 108 -10.63 7.72 17.19
C ARG A 108 -11.37 8.72 18.08
N PRO A 109 -12.26 9.55 17.51
CA PRO A 109 -13.05 10.50 18.29
C PRO A 109 -13.85 9.76 19.37
N GLY A 110 -13.52 10.00 20.64
CA GLY A 110 -14.16 9.36 21.80
C GLY A 110 -13.25 8.46 22.63
N GLU A 111 -12.08 8.06 22.12
CA GLU A 111 -11.08 7.30 22.88
C GLU A 111 -9.94 8.24 23.27
N CYS A 112 -9.71 8.45 24.56
CA CYS A 112 -8.52 9.12 25.06
C CYS A 112 -7.32 8.19 24.81
N GLY A 113 -6.76 8.29 23.60
CA GLY A 113 -5.66 7.43 23.16
C GLY A 113 -4.48 7.58 24.10
N LYS A 114 -4.04 6.44 24.67
CA LYS A 114 -2.77 6.35 25.40
C LYS A 114 -1.66 6.87 24.48
N PRO A 115 -0.84 7.85 24.91
CA PRO A 115 0.22 8.36 24.04
C PRO A 115 1.26 7.27 23.80
N PHE A 116 1.82 7.21 22.61
CA PHE A 116 2.97 6.35 22.35
C PHE A 116 4.21 6.88 23.07
N SER A 117 5.00 5.94 23.61
CA SER A 117 6.35 6.21 24.07
C SER A 117 7.21 6.78 22.94
N GLN A 118 8.19 7.63 23.28
CA GLN A 118 9.06 8.25 22.28
C GLN A 118 9.82 7.20 21.44
N GLU A 119 10.18 6.07 22.04
CA GLU A 119 10.83 4.98 21.33
C GLU A 119 9.88 4.27 20.35
N GLY A 120 8.63 4.04 20.74
CA GLY A 120 7.59 3.55 19.83
C GLY A 120 7.37 4.48 18.63
N VAL A 121 7.42 5.80 18.84
CA VAL A 121 7.32 6.81 17.76
C VAL A 121 8.47 6.68 16.76
N ARG A 122 9.73 6.62 17.24
CA ARG A 122 10.91 6.45 16.38
C ARG A 122 10.86 5.13 15.62
N ARG A 123 10.47 4.05 16.30
CA ARG A 123 10.33 2.73 15.71
C ARG A 123 9.31 2.73 14.59
N LEU A 124 8.13 3.32 14.81
CA LEU A 124 7.09 3.42 13.79
C LEU A 124 7.52 4.31 12.61
N SER A 125 8.18 5.44 12.91
CA SER A 125 8.77 6.33 11.89
C SER A 125 9.72 5.56 10.98
N PHE A 126 10.60 4.74 11.54
CA PHE A 126 11.52 3.88 10.79
C PHE A 126 10.81 2.83 9.92
N LEU A 127 9.80 2.15 10.47
CA LEU A 127 9.04 1.14 9.74
C LEU A 127 8.23 1.75 8.58
N LEU A 128 7.66 2.94 8.78
CA LEU A 128 6.90 3.65 7.76
C LEU A 128 7.75 4.02 6.53
N ARG A 129 9.06 4.22 6.70
CA ARG A 129 9.98 4.46 5.57
C ARG A 129 9.95 3.32 4.56
N ARG A 130 9.78 2.07 5.02
CA ARG A 130 9.68 0.89 4.16
C ARG A 130 8.42 0.93 3.31
N VAL A 131 7.29 1.32 3.92
CA VAL A 131 6.02 1.52 3.20
C VAL A 131 6.16 2.62 2.17
N LEU A 132 6.70 3.78 2.56
CA LEU A 132 6.92 4.92 1.66
C LEU A 132 7.76 4.51 0.46
N LEU A 133 8.87 3.80 0.68
CA LEU A 133 9.74 3.33 -0.37
C LEU A 133 9.03 2.36 -1.32
N ARG A 134 8.28 1.38 -0.79
CA ARG A 134 7.52 0.42 -1.60
C ARG A 134 6.47 1.09 -2.47
N VAL A 135 5.62 1.93 -1.87
CA VAL A 135 4.57 2.66 -2.60
C VAL A 135 5.17 3.59 -3.65
N SER A 136 6.28 4.27 -3.33
CA SER A 136 6.91 5.23 -4.24
C SER A 136 7.60 4.55 -5.41
N ARG A 137 8.27 3.41 -5.19
CA ARG A 137 8.85 2.59 -6.28
C ARG A 137 7.77 2.08 -7.22
N GLU A 138 6.64 1.64 -6.67
CA GLU A 138 5.54 1.16 -7.51
C GLU A 138 4.87 2.30 -8.27
N ALA A 139 4.68 3.46 -7.62
CA ALA A 139 4.19 4.66 -8.30
C ALA A 139 5.16 5.13 -9.39
N GLN A 140 6.47 5.01 -9.16
CA GLN A 140 7.50 5.32 -10.16
C GLN A 140 7.38 4.39 -11.36
N ARG A 141 7.27 3.06 -11.14
CA ARG A 141 7.06 2.06 -12.20
C ARG A 141 5.82 2.38 -13.05
N LEU A 142 4.70 2.68 -12.40
CA LEU A 142 3.45 3.06 -13.08
C LEU A 142 3.56 4.39 -13.84
N SER A 143 4.39 5.31 -13.36
CA SER A 143 4.58 6.64 -13.96
C SER A 143 5.49 6.63 -15.20
N VAL A 144 6.23 5.54 -15.47
CA VAL A 144 7.20 5.45 -16.59
C VAL A 144 6.52 5.73 -17.93
N VAL A 145 5.36 5.12 -18.17
CA VAL A 145 4.65 5.17 -19.45
C VAL A 145 4.24 6.60 -19.82
N HIS A 146 3.86 7.41 -18.85
CA HIS A 146 3.35 8.76 -19.08
C HIS A 146 4.29 9.87 -18.62
N SER A 147 5.46 9.52 -18.06
CA SER A 147 6.44 10.46 -17.49
C SER A 147 5.81 11.48 -16.52
N LYS A 148 4.71 11.08 -15.87
CA LYS A 148 3.98 11.90 -14.90
C LYS A 148 3.44 11.01 -13.78
N CYS A 149 3.52 11.49 -12.56
CA CYS A 149 2.92 10.88 -11.38
C CYS A 149 1.75 11.76 -10.93
N THR A 150 0.54 11.20 -11.00
CA THR A 150 -0.70 11.82 -10.55
C THR A 150 -1.30 11.04 -9.38
N LYS A 151 -2.47 11.47 -8.90
CA LYS A 151 -3.21 10.70 -7.88
C LYS A 151 -3.51 9.26 -8.34
N PHE A 152 -3.64 9.01 -9.65
CA PHE A 152 -4.01 7.71 -10.18
C PHE A 152 -2.86 6.70 -10.02
N GLU A 153 -1.63 7.07 -10.37
CA GLU A 153 -0.46 6.22 -10.18
C GLU A 153 -0.24 5.91 -8.70
N ILE A 154 -0.43 6.90 -7.81
CA ILE A 154 -0.32 6.70 -6.35
C ILE A 154 -1.41 5.76 -5.82
N GLN A 155 -2.67 5.98 -6.20
CA GLN A 155 -3.79 5.14 -5.73
C GLN A 155 -3.66 3.70 -6.25
N SER A 156 -3.21 3.51 -7.49
CA SER A 156 -2.90 2.19 -8.04
C SER A 156 -1.74 1.52 -7.29
N ALA A 157 -0.66 2.26 -7.00
CA ALA A 157 0.44 1.74 -6.20
C ALA A 157 0.01 1.32 -4.80
N ILE A 158 -0.87 2.10 -4.15
CA ILE A 158 -1.46 1.76 -2.84
C ILE A 158 -2.22 0.42 -2.91
N ARG A 159 -3.03 0.19 -3.95
CA ARG A 159 -3.77 -1.07 -4.14
C ARG A 159 -2.86 -2.27 -4.39
N LEU A 160 -1.71 -2.07 -5.03
CA LEU A 160 -0.76 -3.13 -5.33
C LEU A 160 0.10 -3.50 -4.11
N VAL A 161 0.47 -2.52 -3.29
CA VAL A 161 1.41 -2.69 -2.19
C VAL A 161 0.73 -3.03 -0.87
N LEU A 162 -0.40 -2.40 -0.54
CA LEU A 162 -1.11 -2.62 0.73
C LEU A 162 -2.06 -3.83 0.65
N SER A 163 -2.49 -4.34 1.81
CA SER A 163 -3.63 -5.27 1.89
C SER A 163 -4.91 -4.56 1.40
N TRP A 164 -5.93 -5.34 1.03
CA TRP A 164 -7.19 -4.79 0.54
C TRP A 164 -7.80 -3.77 1.52
N SER A 165 -7.97 -4.14 2.78
CA SER A 165 -8.54 -3.31 3.85
C SER A 165 -7.74 -2.00 4.07
N LEU A 166 -6.41 -2.10 4.19
CA LEU A 166 -5.53 -0.94 4.35
C LEU A 166 -5.54 -0.04 3.11
N SER A 167 -5.61 -0.63 1.92
CA SER A 167 -5.69 0.12 0.67
C SER A 167 -6.99 0.92 0.57
N GLU A 168 -8.12 0.33 0.96
CA GLU A 168 -9.42 1.01 0.95
C GLU A 168 -9.45 2.16 1.97
N SER A 169 -8.92 1.95 3.19
CA SER A 169 -8.79 3.01 4.20
C SER A 169 -7.92 4.17 3.70
N CYS A 170 -6.73 3.86 3.16
CA CYS A 170 -5.80 4.86 2.62
C CYS A 170 -6.38 5.64 1.43
N ILE A 171 -7.10 4.96 0.52
CA ILE A 171 -7.72 5.59 -0.64
C ILE A 171 -8.89 6.47 -0.22
N SER A 172 -9.71 6.02 0.73
CA SER A 172 -10.78 6.84 1.31
C SER A 172 -10.23 8.10 1.95
N ALA A 173 -9.16 7.99 2.76
CA ALA A 173 -8.46 9.13 3.34
C ALA A 173 -7.90 10.08 2.27
N SER A 174 -7.31 9.54 1.20
CA SER A 174 -6.84 10.34 0.06
C SER A 174 -7.98 11.10 -0.64
N VAL A 175 -9.11 10.45 -0.89
CA VAL A 175 -10.27 11.09 -1.54
C VAL A 175 -10.84 12.20 -0.64
N LYS A 176 -10.93 11.96 0.66
CA LYS A 176 -11.33 12.98 1.66
C LYS A 176 -10.39 14.19 1.63
N ALA A 177 -9.08 13.96 1.70
CA ALA A 177 -8.08 15.03 1.66
C ALA A 177 -8.16 15.87 0.38
N LEU A 178 -8.30 15.21 -0.78
CA LEU A 178 -8.45 15.88 -2.07
C LEU A 178 -9.75 16.69 -2.17
N SER A 179 -10.85 16.16 -1.62
CA SER A 179 -12.13 16.88 -1.57
C SER A 179 -12.00 18.18 -0.78
N LEU A 180 -11.42 18.12 0.43
CA LEU A 180 -11.17 19.31 1.27
C LEU A 180 -10.23 20.31 0.59
N TYR A 181 -9.20 19.80 -0.10
CA TYR A 181 -8.30 20.65 -0.87
C TYR A 181 -9.04 21.42 -1.98
N ASN A 182 -9.93 20.75 -2.71
CA ASN A 182 -10.69 21.37 -3.79
C ASN A 182 -11.74 22.37 -3.29
N MET A 183 -12.41 22.07 -2.16
CA MET A 183 -13.38 22.97 -1.54
C MET A 183 -12.75 24.22 -0.94
N SER A 184 -11.45 24.19 -0.61
CA SER A 184 -10.73 25.31 0.02
C SER A 184 -10.07 26.26 -1.00
N ALA A 185 -10.57 26.36 -2.23
CA ALA A 185 -9.97 27.15 -3.30
C ALA A 185 -9.79 28.65 -2.96
N GLY A 186 -10.68 29.22 -2.12
CA GLY A 186 -10.61 30.61 -1.65
C GLY A 186 -9.54 30.87 -0.59
N ASP A 187 -9.01 29.83 0.07
CA ASP A 187 -8.07 29.96 1.19
C ASP A 187 -6.59 29.81 0.76
N ARG A 188 -6.30 29.86 -0.56
CA ARG A 188 -4.97 29.59 -1.15
C ARG A 188 -3.82 30.42 -0.55
N LEU A 189 -4.09 31.66 -0.15
CA LEU A 189 -3.10 32.58 0.43
C LEU A 189 -3.13 32.61 1.96
N ARG A 190 -4.15 32.03 2.60
CA ARG A 190 -4.37 32.12 4.06
C ARG A 190 -3.95 30.85 4.80
N LYS A 191 -3.90 29.71 4.12
CA LYS A 191 -3.65 28.39 4.73
C LYS A 191 -2.63 27.59 3.94
N SER A 192 -1.84 26.79 4.67
CA SER A 192 -0.90 25.84 4.05
C SER A 192 -1.65 24.75 3.28
N LYS A 193 -0.97 24.11 2.31
CA LYS A 193 -1.55 23.00 1.54
C LYS A 193 -2.04 21.86 2.45
N SER A 194 -1.27 21.51 3.48
CA SER A 194 -1.67 20.50 4.48
C SER A 194 -2.89 20.89 5.28
N SER A 195 -2.94 22.15 5.76
CA SER A 195 -4.09 22.66 6.52
C SER A 195 -5.38 22.61 5.69
N ARG A 196 -5.28 22.90 4.38
CA ARG A 196 -6.40 22.80 3.42
C ARG A 196 -6.88 21.36 3.16
N CYS A 197 -6.01 20.37 3.39
CA CYS A 197 -6.34 18.95 3.27
C CYS A 197 -6.75 18.32 4.62
N CYS A 198 -6.69 19.09 5.72
CA CYS A 198 -6.78 18.59 7.11
C CYS A 198 -5.77 17.47 7.42
N LEU A 199 -4.55 17.58 6.88
CA LEU A 199 -3.45 16.65 7.14
C LEU A 199 -2.47 17.23 8.15
N THR A 200 -1.95 16.37 9.04
CA THR A 200 -0.83 16.73 9.93
C THR A 200 0.49 16.69 9.16
N LEU A 201 0.65 15.69 8.28
CA LEU A 201 1.84 15.58 7.44
C LEU A 201 1.90 16.71 6.41
N SER A 202 3.13 17.18 6.14
CA SER A 202 3.37 18.29 5.22
C SER A 202 3.29 17.84 3.75
N VAL A 203 2.23 18.20 3.05
CA VAL A 203 2.07 17.97 1.60
C VAL A 203 3.23 18.59 0.82
N GLY A 204 3.75 19.74 1.27
CA GLY A 204 4.93 20.37 0.66
C GLY A 204 6.21 19.56 0.81
N ARG A 205 6.44 18.94 1.99
CA ARG A 205 7.58 18.04 2.18
C ARG A 205 7.44 16.78 1.34
N PHE A 206 6.26 16.18 1.26
CA PHE A 206 6.01 15.03 0.39
C PHE A 206 6.22 15.37 -1.08
N PHE A 207 5.70 16.50 -1.55
CA PHE A 207 5.90 16.95 -2.93
C PHE A 207 7.39 17.14 -3.25
N ARG A 208 8.12 17.86 -2.40
CA ARG A 208 9.55 18.09 -2.58
C ARG A 208 10.34 16.78 -2.53
N TRP A 209 10.09 15.94 -1.54
CA TRP A 209 10.71 14.62 -1.43
C TRP A 209 10.48 13.75 -2.67
N MET A 210 9.26 13.73 -3.24
CA MET A 210 8.98 12.99 -4.47
C MET A 210 9.79 13.51 -5.66
N VAL A 211 10.03 14.83 -5.73
CA VAL A 211 10.86 15.47 -6.77
C VAL A 211 12.33 15.10 -6.58
N ASP A 212 12.84 15.22 -5.35
CA ASP A 212 14.25 14.98 -5.02
C ASP A 212 14.61 13.50 -5.25
N THR A 213 13.72 12.58 -4.87
CA THR A 213 13.88 11.13 -5.07
C THR A 213 13.50 10.64 -6.48
N ARG A 214 13.11 11.56 -7.38
CA ARG A 214 12.79 11.26 -8.79
C ARG A 214 11.72 10.18 -8.97
N VAL A 215 10.64 10.24 -8.18
CA VAL A 215 9.49 9.34 -8.36
C VAL A 215 8.92 9.44 -9.78
N SER A 216 8.91 10.64 -10.36
CA SER A 216 8.63 10.83 -11.79
C SER A 216 9.22 12.15 -12.28
N VAL A 217 9.35 12.31 -13.60
CA VAL A 217 9.79 13.57 -14.25
C VAL A 217 8.85 14.72 -13.94
N ARG A 218 7.53 14.44 -13.88
CA ARG A 218 6.50 15.43 -13.52
C ARG A 218 5.66 14.90 -12.38
N ILE A 219 5.54 15.66 -11.29
CA ILE A 219 4.74 15.28 -10.13
C ILE A 219 3.58 16.25 -10.00
N HIS A 220 2.36 15.71 -9.97
CA HIS A 220 1.15 16.48 -9.76
C HIS A 220 0.95 16.72 -8.25
N GLU A 221 0.40 17.88 -7.86
CA GLU A 221 0.15 18.19 -6.45
C GLU A 221 -0.78 17.18 -5.77
N TYR A 222 -1.79 16.68 -6.50
CA TYR A 222 -2.69 15.62 -6.02
C TYR A 222 -1.96 14.30 -5.73
N ALA A 223 -0.84 14.00 -6.40
CA ALA A 223 -0.04 12.82 -6.08
C ALA A 223 0.56 12.94 -4.68
N ALA A 224 1.13 14.10 -4.36
CA ALA A 224 1.69 14.39 -3.04
C ALA A 224 0.62 14.40 -1.93
N ILE A 225 -0.57 14.93 -2.21
CA ILE A 225 -1.71 14.88 -1.27
C ILE A 225 -2.12 13.42 -1.02
N SER A 226 -2.27 12.62 -2.09
CA SER A 226 -2.63 11.20 -1.97
C SER A 226 -1.61 10.40 -1.18
N LEU A 227 -0.31 10.63 -1.42
CA LEU A 227 0.77 9.93 -0.71
C LEU A 227 0.83 10.33 0.77
N ALA A 228 0.74 11.63 1.07
CA ALA A 228 0.72 12.12 2.45
C ALA A 228 -0.50 11.59 3.23
N ALA A 229 -1.69 11.62 2.62
CA ALA A 229 -2.91 11.11 3.24
C ALA A 229 -2.85 9.59 3.49
N CYS A 230 -2.23 8.83 2.56
CA CYS A 230 -2.02 7.39 2.74
C CYS A 230 -1.10 7.10 3.93
N MET A 231 0.05 7.78 4.03
CA MET A 231 0.98 7.58 5.15
C MET A 231 0.35 7.96 6.50
N GLU A 232 -0.43 9.04 6.51
CA GLU A 232 -1.17 9.50 7.69
C GLU A 232 -2.25 8.49 8.11
N SER A 233 -3.06 8.01 7.16
CA SER A 233 -4.10 7.00 7.40
C SER A 233 -3.52 5.67 7.88
N LEU A 234 -2.40 5.22 7.31
CA LEU A 234 -1.74 3.98 7.73
C LEU A 234 -1.21 4.08 9.17
N LEU A 235 -0.62 5.23 9.54
CA LEU A 235 -0.17 5.47 10.91
C LEU A 235 -1.32 5.44 11.91
N GLU A 236 -2.45 6.06 11.56
CA GLU A 236 -3.65 6.02 12.39
C GLU A 236 -4.19 4.59 12.56
N GLU A 237 -4.27 3.81 11.48
CA GLU A 237 -4.69 2.40 11.53
C GLU A 237 -3.76 1.56 12.43
N ILE A 238 -2.44 1.71 12.29
CA ILE A 238 -1.48 1.01 13.15
C ILE A 238 -1.68 1.43 14.62
N GLY A 239 -1.83 2.73 14.88
CA GLY A 239 -2.08 3.26 16.22
C GLY A 239 -3.35 2.70 16.86
N ILE A 240 -4.44 2.62 16.08
CA ILE A 240 -5.72 2.05 16.53
C ILE A 240 -5.57 0.56 16.86
N ARG A 241 -4.88 -0.21 16.01
CA ARG A 241 -4.68 -1.65 16.24
C ARG A 241 -3.83 -1.95 17.48
N VAL A 242 -2.78 -1.15 17.72
CA VAL A 242 -1.95 -1.25 18.94
C VAL A 242 -2.76 -0.92 20.19
N ALA A 243 -3.57 0.15 20.14
CA ALA A 243 -4.41 0.54 21.27
C ALA A 243 -5.49 -0.51 21.58
N ALA A 244 -6.13 -1.07 20.55
CA ALA A 244 -7.17 -2.09 20.70
C ALA A 244 -6.63 -3.40 21.29
N GLY A 245 -5.43 -3.83 20.90
CA GLY A 245 -4.78 -5.04 21.44
C GLY A 245 -4.51 -4.96 22.96
N HIS A 246 -4.44 -3.76 23.53
CA HIS A 246 -4.18 -3.54 24.95
C HIS A 246 -5.44 -3.28 25.79
N GLY A 247 -6.57 -2.98 25.15
CA GLY A 247 -7.85 -2.73 25.83
C GLY A 247 -8.49 -3.99 26.43
N SER A 248 -8.04 -5.18 26.03
CA SER A 248 -8.62 -6.46 26.46
C SER A 248 -7.93 -7.11 27.67
N GLU A 249 -6.71 -6.70 28.04
CA GLU A 249 -5.92 -7.37 29.10
C GLU A 249 -5.96 -6.67 30.47
N GLY A 250 -6.83 -5.69 30.65
CA GLY A 250 -6.73 -4.73 31.77
C GLY A 250 -8.00 -4.46 32.57
N VAL A 251 -8.89 -5.44 32.78
CA VAL A 251 -9.94 -5.35 33.81
C VAL A 251 -9.48 -6.15 35.03
N GLY A 252 -8.44 -5.69 35.73
CA GLY A 252 -7.99 -6.44 36.91
C GLY A 252 -6.92 -5.88 37.82
N LEU A 253 -6.03 -4.96 37.40
CA LEU A 253 -4.93 -4.57 38.28
C LEU A 253 -4.62 -3.08 38.28
N ALA A 254 -4.81 -2.52 39.47
CA ALA A 254 -4.09 -1.41 40.07
C ALA A 254 -4.32 -0.01 39.47
N MET A 255 -5.19 0.72 40.18
CA MET A 255 -4.93 2.07 40.68
C MET A 255 -3.43 2.42 40.75
N HIS A 256 -2.88 2.95 39.66
CA HIS A 256 -1.70 3.81 39.71
C HIS A 256 -1.95 4.98 38.78
N ASP A 257 -2.03 6.16 39.39
CA ASP A 257 -1.94 7.44 38.71
C ASP A 257 -0.68 7.44 37.83
N GLY A 258 -0.86 7.53 36.52
CA GLY A 258 0.21 7.34 35.55
C GLY A 258 -0.35 7.14 34.15
N ARG A 259 -0.17 8.14 33.30
CA ARG A 259 -0.49 8.14 31.87
C ARG A 259 0.20 6.95 31.20
N GLN A 260 -0.44 5.78 31.16
CA GLN A 260 0.18 4.56 30.65
C GLN A 260 0.42 4.73 29.14
N GLU A 261 1.68 4.79 28.74
CA GLU A 261 2.09 4.99 27.35
C GLU A 261 2.07 3.67 26.58
N LEU A 262 1.77 3.73 25.27
CA LEU A 262 1.93 2.57 24.38
C LEU A 262 3.42 2.33 24.13
N SER A 263 3.91 1.18 24.58
CA SER A 263 5.34 0.85 24.54
C SER A 263 5.77 0.35 23.16
N MET A 264 7.09 0.30 22.94
CA MET A 264 7.68 -0.27 21.71
C MET A 264 7.35 -1.77 21.60
N GLU A 265 7.37 -2.50 22.70
CA GLU A 265 7.09 -3.94 22.74
C GLU A 265 5.66 -4.24 22.29
N MET A 266 4.70 -3.41 22.70
CA MET A 266 3.30 -3.55 22.26
C MET A 266 3.15 -3.29 20.75
N LEU A 267 3.88 -2.32 20.22
CA LEU A 267 3.91 -2.05 18.78
C LEU A 267 4.47 -3.26 18.01
N GLU A 268 5.58 -3.82 18.46
CA GLU A 268 6.18 -4.98 17.81
C GLU A 268 5.30 -6.23 17.91
N MET A 269 4.69 -6.46 19.07
CA MET A 269 3.71 -7.54 19.25
C MET A 269 2.52 -7.39 18.31
N CYS A 270 1.95 -6.18 18.19
CA CYS A 270 0.84 -5.91 17.28
C CYS A 270 1.22 -6.19 15.82
N ILE A 271 2.38 -5.69 15.36
CA ILE A 271 2.86 -5.91 14.00
C ILE A 271 3.13 -7.40 13.73
N ASN A 272 3.67 -8.12 14.70
CA ASN A 272 3.98 -9.55 14.56
C ASN A 272 2.72 -10.43 14.46
N ASN A 273 1.64 -10.02 15.12
CA ASN A 273 0.38 -10.76 15.12
C ASN A 273 -0.58 -10.35 13.98
N ASP A 274 -0.32 -9.23 13.32
CA ASP A 274 -1.16 -8.69 12.25
C ASP A 274 -0.64 -9.09 10.86
N ALA A 275 -1.37 -9.96 10.18
CA ALA A 275 -1.05 -10.46 8.85
C ALA A 275 -0.96 -9.38 7.76
N GLU A 276 -1.68 -8.27 7.92
CA GLU A 276 -1.71 -7.17 6.95
C GLU A 276 -0.54 -6.21 7.14
N LEU A 277 -0.07 -6.04 8.38
CA LEU A 277 1.06 -5.16 8.71
C LEU A 277 2.41 -5.86 8.61
N TRP A 278 2.49 -7.14 8.98
CA TRP A 278 3.76 -7.84 9.10
C TRP A 278 4.58 -7.77 7.81
N GLY A 279 4.00 -8.19 6.68
CA GLY A 279 4.71 -8.33 5.41
C GLY A 279 5.20 -7.00 4.82
N ILE A 280 4.39 -5.94 4.93
CA ILE A 280 4.74 -4.65 4.34
C ILE A 280 5.84 -3.92 5.13
N LEU A 281 5.87 -4.12 6.45
CA LEU A 281 6.84 -3.51 7.34
C LEU A 281 8.16 -4.29 7.39
N GLN A 282 8.28 -5.45 6.72
CA GLN A 282 9.53 -6.20 6.65
C GLN A 282 10.61 -5.52 5.77
N PRO A 283 11.90 -5.79 6.02
CA PRO A 283 13.01 -5.19 5.28
C PRO A 283 13.23 -5.80 3.89
N TYR A 284 12.50 -6.84 3.50
CA TYR A 284 12.74 -7.57 2.25
C TYR A 284 12.18 -6.83 1.03
N GLU A 285 12.87 -6.86 -0.09
CA GLU A 285 12.44 -6.18 -1.31
C GLU A 285 11.08 -6.68 -1.81
N HIS A 286 10.93 -8.00 -1.91
CA HIS A 286 9.66 -8.62 -2.26
C HIS A 286 8.68 -8.60 -1.09
N LEU A 287 7.39 -8.43 -1.40
CA LEU A 287 6.33 -8.56 -0.40
C LEU A 287 6.16 -10.04 -0.08
N ILE A 288 6.52 -10.40 1.15
CA ILE A 288 6.33 -11.73 1.70
C ILE A 288 5.01 -11.67 2.44
N CYS A 289 3.94 -12.15 1.81
CA CYS A 289 2.72 -12.44 2.56
C CYS A 289 2.90 -13.84 3.14
N GLY A 290 2.64 -14.01 4.45
CA GLY A 290 2.84 -15.32 5.04
C GLY A 290 2.97 -15.42 6.56
N LYS A 291 2.31 -14.60 7.38
CA LYS A 291 2.03 -15.00 8.77
C LYS A 291 0.57 -14.75 9.09
N ASN A 292 -0.17 -15.82 9.38
CA ASN A 292 -1.45 -15.73 10.07
C ASN A 292 -1.21 -15.94 11.58
N ALA A 293 -2.20 -15.62 12.42
CA ALA A 293 -2.14 -15.72 13.88
C ALA A 293 -1.81 -17.13 14.44
N ASN A 294 -1.71 -18.14 13.57
CA ASN A 294 -1.38 -19.53 13.91
C ASN A 294 0.04 -19.93 13.46
N GLY A 295 0.88 -18.99 13.02
CA GLY A 295 2.24 -19.26 12.55
C GLY A 295 2.31 -20.08 11.25
N LYS A 296 1.19 -20.27 10.54
CA LYS A 296 1.18 -21.00 9.26
C LYS A 296 1.60 -20.07 8.14
N GLU A 297 2.81 -20.30 7.66
CA GLU A 297 3.37 -19.54 6.55
C GLU A 297 2.68 -19.92 5.25
N ARG A 298 2.06 -18.92 4.62
CA ARG A 298 1.53 -19.06 3.26
C ARG A 298 2.32 -18.13 2.36
N LEU A 299 3.53 -18.55 1.99
CA LEU A 299 4.39 -17.84 1.04
C LEU A 299 3.64 -17.64 -0.28
N THR A 300 3.10 -16.45 -0.47
CA THR A 300 2.70 -15.99 -1.80
C THR A 300 3.64 -14.84 -2.12
N VAL A 301 4.76 -15.14 -2.77
CA VAL A 301 5.63 -14.09 -3.30
C VAL A 301 4.84 -13.39 -4.39
N LYS A 302 4.28 -12.22 -4.09
CA LYS A 302 3.78 -11.34 -5.14
C LYS A 302 5.00 -10.78 -5.85
N ASN A 303 5.35 -11.41 -6.97
CA ASN A 303 6.30 -10.84 -7.91
C ASN A 303 5.65 -9.59 -8.50
N LEU A 304 5.97 -8.41 -7.96
CA LEU A 304 5.83 -7.17 -8.72
C LEU A 304 6.98 -7.14 -9.73
N CYS A 305 6.71 -7.67 -10.92
CA CYS A 305 7.51 -7.43 -12.13
C CYS A 305 6.98 -6.16 -12.84
#